data_AF-A0A1Y2X1W7-F1
#
_entry.id   AF-A0A1Y2X1W7-F1
#
_cell.length_a   1.000
_cell.length_b   1.000
_cell.length_c   1.000
_cell.angle_alpha   90.00
_cell.angle_beta   90.00
_cell.angle_gamma   90.00
#
_symmetry.space_group_name_H-M   'P 1'
#
loop_
_entity.id
_entity.type
_entity.pdbx_description
1 polymer ?
#
loop_
_entity_poly.entity_id
_entity_poly.type
_entity_poly.pdbx_seq_one_letter_code
_entity_poly.pdbx_strand_id
1 'polypeptide(L)'
;ELMRELLQKGYQVWEIALNIGRSEWVVRRSLKEDDELASHLRKVKIGKWSSVEESFLLGYMAKHSVLNRQKIAQRMGRTVPSVTSQIRKLAKAQSSLTPPLPVIIHPDGELSESERATLEDRLDRILEGLTEAKKTAKWDSILAGTPRAEWIERILALVPTRIGHILAAPSPPTIPELRALDWEDTDKMGVYAWILACKTQNPFFPRHYIYVGSATRYGSGLKGHFVALLSMEVASPEPIEVMKAREFIVVAKAVFTIWLGALSSNISQTSREDAKTEHDKLRGLCPWSLEPIPYRGLCSHNPLVVDI
;
A
#
# COMPACT_ATOMS: atom_id res chain seq x y z
N GLU A 1 -30.87 -27.95 22.13
CA GLU A 1 -32.04 -27.54 21.31
C GLU A 1 -31.66 -26.54 20.23
N LEU A 2 -31.21 -25.32 20.57
CA LEU A 2 -30.84 -24.28 19.59
C LEU A 2 -29.88 -24.72 18.46
N MET A 3 -28.83 -25.52 18.78
CA MET A 3 -27.89 -26.02 17.75
C MET A 3 -28.59 -26.89 16.70
N ARG A 4 -29.55 -27.72 17.13
CA ARG A 4 -30.33 -28.61 16.26
C ARG A 4 -31.24 -27.81 15.33
N GLU A 5 -31.92 -26.79 15.87
CA GLU A 5 -32.76 -25.89 15.07
C GLU A 5 -31.95 -25.16 13.99
N LEU A 6 -30.76 -24.67 14.33
CA LEU A 6 -29.89 -23.97 13.37
C LEU A 6 -29.41 -24.93 12.27
N LEU A 7 -29.04 -26.16 12.60
CA LEU A 7 -28.67 -27.18 11.61
C LEU A 7 -29.84 -27.53 10.68
N GLN A 8 -31.05 -27.68 11.23
CA GLN A 8 -32.26 -27.91 10.44
C GLN A 8 -32.56 -26.75 9.48
N LYS A 9 -32.28 -25.51 9.90
CA LYS A 9 -32.32 -24.31 9.05
C LYS A 9 -31.17 -24.22 8.04
N GLY A 10 -30.25 -25.19 8.03
CA GLY A 10 -29.14 -25.31 7.09
C GLY A 10 -27.90 -24.48 7.44
N TYR A 11 -27.79 -23.99 8.68
CA TYR A 11 -26.62 -23.26 9.15
C TYR A 11 -25.41 -24.18 9.23
N GLN A 12 -24.23 -23.64 8.90
CA GLN A 12 -22.95 -24.32 9.00
C GLN A 12 -22.32 -24.12 10.37
N VAL A 13 -21.32 -24.95 10.68
CA VAL A 13 -20.59 -24.96 11.96
C VAL A 13 -20.17 -23.55 12.41
N TRP A 14 -19.64 -22.73 11.51
CA TRP A 14 -19.18 -21.38 11.85
C TRP A 14 -20.33 -20.41 12.12
N GLU A 15 -21.46 -20.53 11.41
CA GLU A 15 -22.66 -19.73 11.65
C GLU A 15 -23.28 -20.10 12.98
N ILE A 16 -23.34 -21.39 13.29
CA ILE A 16 -23.82 -21.91 14.58
C ILE A 16 -22.95 -21.37 15.71
N ALA A 17 -21.63 -21.51 15.61
CA ALA A 17 -20.67 -21.00 16.58
C ALA A 17 -20.89 -19.51 16.88
N LEU A 18 -21.10 -18.71 15.82
CA LEU A 18 -21.42 -17.29 15.93
C LEU A 18 -22.75 -17.04 16.66
N ASN A 19 -23.81 -17.77 16.30
CA ASN A 19 -25.16 -17.58 16.87
C ASN A 19 -25.25 -18.00 18.34
N ILE A 20 -24.49 -19.01 18.75
CA ILE A 20 -24.51 -19.52 20.14
C ILE A 20 -23.40 -18.92 21.02
N GLY A 21 -22.56 -18.03 20.47
CA GLY A 21 -21.45 -17.40 21.20
C GLY A 21 -20.38 -18.40 21.66
N ARG A 22 -20.10 -19.45 20.88
CA ARG A 22 -19.09 -20.48 21.21
C ARG A 22 -18.07 -20.61 20.08
N SER A 23 -16.99 -21.37 20.32
CA SER A 23 -15.99 -21.63 19.28
C SER A 23 -16.46 -22.70 18.29
N GLU A 24 -15.96 -22.65 17.06
CA GLU A 24 -16.21 -23.70 16.05
C GLU A 24 -15.79 -25.09 16.55
N TRP A 25 -14.75 -25.16 17.37
CA TRP A 25 -14.28 -26.42 17.95
C TRP A 25 -15.31 -27.06 18.85
N VAL A 26 -15.99 -26.27 19.70
CA VAL A 26 -17.07 -26.77 20.57
C VAL A 26 -18.20 -27.36 19.73
N VAL A 27 -18.62 -26.65 18.67
CA VAL A 27 -19.67 -27.14 17.76
C VAL A 27 -19.23 -28.43 17.05
N ARG A 28 -18.00 -28.49 16.55
CA ARG A 28 -17.46 -29.71 15.91
C ARG A 28 -17.35 -30.88 16.87
N ARG A 29 -17.04 -30.64 18.15
CA ARG A 29 -16.99 -31.68 19.17
C ARG A 29 -18.38 -32.24 19.42
N SER A 30 -19.39 -31.39 19.60
CA SER A 30 -20.78 -31.84 19.74
C SER A 30 -21.27 -32.65 18.54
N LEU A 31 -20.92 -32.25 17.31
CA LEU A 31 -21.26 -33.00 16.09
C LEU A 31 -20.49 -34.33 15.95
N LYS A 32 -19.40 -34.55 16.69
CA LYS A 32 -18.69 -35.83 16.71
C LYS A 32 -19.23 -36.77 17.78
N GLU A 33 -19.80 -36.22 18.85
CA GLU A 33 -20.31 -36.96 19.99
C GLU A 33 -21.80 -37.33 19.81
N ASP A 34 -22.51 -36.69 18.88
CA ASP A 34 -23.94 -36.88 18.58
C ASP A 34 -24.18 -37.08 17.07
N ASP A 35 -24.32 -38.34 16.65
CA ASP A 35 -24.56 -38.73 15.26
C ASP A 35 -25.91 -38.24 14.72
N GLU A 36 -26.93 -38.15 15.58
CA GLU A 36 -28.25 -37.65 15.21
C GLU A 36 -28.15 -36.16 14.85
N LEU A 37 -27.44 -35.38 15.69
CA LEU A 37 -27.16 -33.99 15.41
C LEU A 37 -26.29 -33.81 14.16
N ALA A 38 -25.30 -34.67 13.96
CA ALA A 38 -24.42 -34.66 12.79
C ALA A 38 -25.19 -34.88 11.47
N SER A 39 -26.22 -35.73 11.49
CA SER A 39 -27.04 -36.05 10.31
C SER A 39 -27.75 -34.83 9.72
N HIS A 40 -28.01 -33.80 10.53
CA HIS A 40 -28.63 -32.55 10.11
C HIS A 40 -27.65 -31.59 9.42
N LEU A 41 -26.33 -31.83 9.52
CA LEU A 41 -25.34 -30.96 8.87
C LEU A 41 -25.29 -31.22 7.36
N ARG A 42 -25.77 -30.24 6.60
CA ARG A 42 -25.67 -30.28 5.13
C ARG A 42 -24.22 -30.15 4.69
N LYS A 43 -23.75 -31.07 3.85
CA LYS A 43 -22.42 -31.02 3.21
C LYS A 43 -22.27 -29.80 2.30
N VAL A 44 -23.34 -29.40 1.62
CA VAL A 44 -23.36 -28.25 0.71
C VAL A 44 -24.67 -27.48 0.89
N LYS A 45 -24.57 -26.18 1.16
CA LYS A 45 -25.65 -25.21 1.14
C LYS A 45 -26.00 -24.86 -0.30
N ILE A 46 -27.27 -24.99 -0.62
CA ILE A 46 -27.87 -24.65 -1.92
C ILE A 46 -28.80 -23.46 -1.71
N GLY A 47 -28.85 -22.53 -2.65
CA GLY A 47 -29.74 -21.36 -2.60
C GLY A 47 -29.01 -20.03 -2.44
N LYS A 48 -29.78 -18.97 -2.17
CA LYS A 48 -29.29 -17.59 -2.07
C LYS A 48 -28.26 -17.43 -0.96
N TRP A 49 -27.36 -16.46 -1.12
CA TRP A 49 -26.41 -16.06 -0.09
C TRP A 49 -27.12 -15.20 0.95
N SER A 50 -26.86 -15.46 2.24
CA SER A 50 -27.35 -14.63 3.33
C SER A 50 -26.45 -13.40 3.55
N SER A 51 -26.98 -12.35 4.19
CA SER A 51 -26.20 -11.17 4.57
C SER A 51 -25.05 -11.49 5.51
N VAL A 52 -25.20 -12.52 6.36
CA VAL A 52 -24.15 -13.01 7.27
C VAL A 52 -23.03 -13.68 6.48
N GLU A 53 -23.35 -14.49 5.46
CA GLU A 53 -22.37 -15.09 4.56
C GLU A 53 -21.62 -14.02 3.76
N GLU A 54 -22.33 -13.02 3.24
CA GLU A 54 -21.74 -11.90 2.51
C GLU A 54 -20.80 -11.08 3.40
N SER A 55 -21.25 -10.72 4.61
CA SER A 55 -20.43 -10.01 5.62
C SER A 55 -19.18 -10.79 6.01
N PHE A 56 -19.31 -12.10 6.21
CA PHE A 56 -18.16 -12.98 6.48
C PHE A 56 -17.17 -12.95 5.32
N LEU A 57 -17.65 -13.07 4.08
CA LEU A 57 -16.80 -13.10 2.90
C LEU A 57 -16.09 -11.76 2.71
N LEU A 58 -16.79 -10.63 2.89
CA LEU A 58 -16.20 -9.29 2.89
C LEU A 58 -15.11 -9.14 3.96
N GLY A 59 -15.39 -9.56 5.20
CA GLY A 59 -14.42 -9.51 6.29
C GLY A 59 -13.20 -10.39 6.04
N TYR A 60 -13.39 -11.57 5.43
CA TYR A 60 -12.28 -12.45 5.02
C TYR A 60 -11.46 -11.82 3.90
N MET A 61 -12.13 -11.28 2.88
CA MET A 61 -11.50 -10.64 1.72
C MET A 61 -10.77 -9.35 2.07
N ALA A 62 -11.18 -8.62 3.10
CA ALA A 62 -10.46 -7.46 3.60
C ALA A 62 -9.14 -7.82 4.32
N LYS A 63 -9.04 -9.03 4.87
CA LYS A 63 -7.92 -9.47 5.70
C LYS A 63 -6.88 -10.32 4.97
N HIS A 64 -7.23 -10.93 3.84
CA HIS A 64 -6.38 -11.92 3.17
C HIS A 64 -6.06 -11.56 1.72
N SER A 65 -4.79 -11.29 1.41
CA SER A 65 -4.34 -10.99 0.03
C SER A 65 -4.49 -12.18 -0.93
N VAL A 66 -4.40 -13.40 -0.40
CA VAL A 66 -4.59 -14.65 -1.14
C VAL A 66 -5.86 -15.34 -0.64
N LEU A 67 -6.80 -15.59 -1.55
CA LEU A 67 -8.04 -16.28 -1.23
C LEU A 67 -7.92 -17.77 -1.54
N ASN A 68 -7.76 -18.60 -0.51
CA ASN A 68 -7.91 -20.05 -0.66
C ASN A 68 -9.40 -20.39 -0.81
N ARG A 69 -9.90 -20.36 -2.05
CA ARG A 69 -11.32 -20.55 -2.36
C ARG A 69 -11.85 -21.91 -1.95
N GLN A 70 -11.00 -22.94 -1.95
CA GLN A 70 -11.37 -24.27 -1.48
C GLN A 70 -11.60 -24.29 0.04
N LYS A 71 -10.70 -23.67 0.81
CA LYS A 71 -10.86 -23.52 2.27
C LYS A 71 -12.08 -22.68 2.64
N ILE A 72 -12.34 -21.60 1.90
CA ILE A 72 -13.54 -20.77 2.07
C ILE A 72 -14.80 -21.59 1.77
N ALA A 73 -14.84 -22.26 0.62
CA ALA A 73 -15.94 -23.12 0.22
C ALA A 73 -16.24 -24.21 1.27
N GLN A 74 -15.21 -24.91 1.72
CA GLN A 74 -15.34 -25.93 2.78
C GLN A 74 -15.86 -25.33 4.09
N ARG A 75 -15.34 -24.18 4.53
CA ARG A 75 -15.78 -23.54 5.76
C ARG A 75 -17.23 -23.09 5.67
N MET A 76 -17.63 -22.50 4.54
CA MET A 76 -18.97 -21.97 4.32
C MET A 76 -20.00 -23.04 3.90
N GLY A 77 -19.57 -24.29 3.72
CA GLY A 77 -20.41 -25.33 3.14
C GLY A 77 -20.91 -24.95 1.75
N ARG A 78 -20.17 -24.18 0.96
CA ARG A 78 -20.55 -23.77 -0.41
C ARG A 78 -19.64 -24.46 -1.42
N THR A 79 -20.02 -24.45 -2.69
CA THR A 79 -19.14 -24.94 -3.75
C THR A 79 -18.12 -23.87 -4.15
N VAL A 80 -16.93 -24.28 -4.61
CA VAL A 80 -15.89 -23.35 -5.10
C VAL A 80 -16.41 -22.42 -6.22
N PRO A 81 -17.20 -22.91 -7.22
CA PRO A 81 -17.81 -22.03 -8.21
C PRO A 81 -18.76 -20.99 -7.60
N SER A 82 -19.60 -21.38 -6.63
CA SER A 82 -20.52 -20.45 -5.94
C SER A 82 -19.76 -19.35 -5.21
N VAL A 83 -18.73 -19.72 -4.43
CA VAL A 83 -17.86 -18.76 -3.74
C VAL A 83 -17.17 -17.83 -4.72
N THR A 84 -16.64 -18.37 -5.82
CA THR A 84 -15.97 -17.59 -6.87
C THR A 84 -16.92 -16.56 -7.50
N SER A 85 -18.14 -16.99 -7.83
CA SER A 85 -19.17 -16.11 -8.40
C SER A 85 -19.54 -15.00 -7.43
N GLN A 86 -19.73 -15.33 -6.14
CA GLN A 86 -20.09 -14.35 -5.13
C GLN A 86 -18.97 -13.33 -4.88
N ILE A 87 -17.71 -13.78 -4.83
CA ILE A 87 -16.53 -12.91 -4.76
C ILE A 87 -16.55 -11.87 -5.90
N ARG A 88 -16.81 -12.31 -7.14
CA ARG A 88 -16.89 -11.40 -8.29
C ARG A 88 -18.06 -10.43 -8.18
N LYS A 89 -19.22 -10.90 -7.72
CA LYS A 89 -20.42 -10.07 -7.51
C LYS A 89 -20.15 -8.95 -6.49
N LEU A 90 -19.60 -9.30 -5.33
CA LEU A 90 -19.26 -8.34 -4.28
C LEU A 90 -18.18 -7.37 -4.74
N ALA A 91 -17.15 -7.85 -5.45
CA ALA A 91 -16.13 -6.99 -6.02
C ALA A 91 -16.69 -5.98 -7.02
N LYS A 92 -17.58 -6.42 -7.92
CA LYS A 92 -18.24 -5.53 -8.89
C LYS A 92 -19.08 -4.46 -8.19
N ALA A 93 -19.84 -4.85 -7.17
CA ALA A 93 -20.64 -3.91 -6.37
C ALA A 93 -19.76 -2.87 -5.66
N GLN A 94 -18.59 -3.26 -5.17
CA GLN A 94 -17.66 -2.33 -4.55
C GLN A 94 -16.99 -1.41 -5.57
N SER A 95 -16.57 -1.93 -6.73
CA SER A 95 -16.00 -1.11 -7.80
C SER A 95 -17.00 -0.10 -8.37
N SER A 96 -18.31 -0.38 -8.34
CA SER A 96 -19.33 0.61 -8.73
C SER A 96 -19.57 1.72 -7.70
N LEU A 97 -19.14 1.53 -6.45
CA LEU A 97 -19.23 2.55 -5.39
C LEU A 97 -18.02 3.50 -5.40
N THR A 98 -16.91 3.09 -6.02
CA THR A 98 -15.73 3.94 -6.20
C THR A 98 -15.77 4.53 -7.60
N PRO A 99 -16.13 5.81 -7.79
CA PRO A 99 -16.06 6.43 -9.10
C PRO A 99 -14.62 6.33 -9.62
N PRO A 100 -14.41 6.04 -10.91
CA PRO A 100 -13.07 6.08 -11.48
C PRO A 100 -12.51 7.49 -11.28
N LEU A 101 -11.32 7.58 -10.70
CA LEU A 101 -10.60 8.84 -10.66
C LEU A 101 -10.40 9.32 -12.10
N PRO A 102 -10.69 10.59 -12.41
CA PRO A 102 -10.43 11.12 -13.74
C PRO A 102 -8.96 10.92 -14.06
N VAL A 103 -8.66 10.40 -15.25
CA VAL A 103 -7.28 10.36 -15.75
C VAL A 103 -6.92 11.80 -16.08
N ILE A 104 -6.05 12.41 -15.27
CA ILE A 104 -5.59 13.76 -15.52
C ILE A 104 -4.46 13.66 -16.54
N ILE A 105 -4.70 14.19 -17.74
CA ILE A 105 -3.63 14.38 -18.72
C ILE A 105 -2.87 15.62 -18.26
N HIS A 106 -1.69 15.41 -17.69
CA HIS A 106 -0.82 16.50 -17.30
C HIS A 106 -0.21 17.15 -18.54
N PRO A 107 -0.17 18.49 -18.60
CA PRO A 107 0.45 19.18 -19.72
C PRO A 107 1.96 18.90 -19.77
N ASP A 108 2.53 19.01 -20.97
CA ASP A 108 3.98 18.96 -21.19
C ASP A 108 4.65 20.34 -21.00
N GLY A 109 3.87 21.35 -20.58
CA GLY A 109 4.33 22.71 -20.36
C GLY A 109 5.07 22.88 -19.03
N GLU A 110 5.58 24.08 -18.77
CA GLU A 110 6.19 24.41 -17.48
C GLU A 110 5.15 24.41 -16.34
N LEU A 111 5.64 24.20 -15.12
CA LEU A 111 4.81 24.29 -13.91
C LEU A 111 4.30 25.71 -13.72
N SER A 112 3.00 25.86 -13.47
CA SER A 112 2.43 27.15 -13.07
C SER A 112 2.98 27.60 -11.71
N GLU A 113 2.93 28.90 -11.41
CA GLU A 113 3.32 29.44 -10.10
C GLU A 113 2.54 28.78 -8.94
N SER A 114 1.26 28.49 -9.16
CA SER A 114 0.41 27.81 -8.18
C SER A 114 0.85 26.36 -7.94
N GLU A 115 1.22 25.62 -8.99
CA GLU A 115 1.73 24.26 -8.85
C GLU A 115 3.07 24.26 -8.13
N ARG A 116 3.97 25.19 -8.51
CA ARG A 116 5.27 25.34 -7.85
C ARG A 116 5.13 25.66 -6.36
N ALA A 117 4.27 26.63 -6.00
CA ALA A 117 3.99 26.94 -4.60
C ALA A 117 3.42 25.73 -3.83
N THR A 118 2.56 24.93 -4.49
CA THR A 118 2.00 23.70 -3.91
C THR A 118 3.08 22.64 -3.67
N LEU A 119 4.03 22.50 -4.59
CA LEU A 119 5.17 21.57 -4.43
C LEU A 119 6.08 22.02 -3.29
N GLU A 120 6.40 23.31 -3.21
CA GLU A 120 7.24 23.89 -2.16
C GLU A 120 6.61 23.69 -0.77
N ASP A 121 5.32 24.00 -0.60
CA ASP A 121 4.58 23.80 0.67
C ASP A 121 4.56 22.34 1.11
N ARG A 122 4.22 21.42 0.19
CA ARG A 122 4.19 19.98 0.48
C ARG A 122 5.58 19.44 0.85
N LEU A 123 6.61 19.89 0.13
CA LEU A 123 7.98 19.45 0.38
C LEU A 123 8.51 19.99 1.72
N ASP A 124 8.25 21.27 2.03
CA ASP A 124 8.63 21.87 3.31
C ASP A 124 8.02 21.10 4.47
N ARG A 125 6.71 20.80 4.41
CA ARG A 125 6.03 20.02 5.45
C ARG A 125 6.62 18.62 5.64
N ILE A 126 7.02 17.95 4.56
CA ILE A 126 7.67 16.63 4.65
C ILE A 126 9.04 16.78 5.31
N LEU A 127 9.85 17.76 4.88
CA LEU A 127 11.19 18.00 5.43
C LEU A 127 11.16 18.43 6.91
N GLU A 128 10.17 19.22 7.31
CA GLU A 128 9.89 19.55 8.70
C GLU A 128 9.67 18.29 9.53
N GLY A 129 8.73 17.45 9.08
CA GLY A 129 8.41 16.21 9.78
C GLY A 129 9.58 15.21 9.80
N LEU A 130 10.43 15.18 8.77
CA LEU A 130 11.68 14.39 8.80
C LEU A 130 12.68 14.92 9.83
N THR A 131 12.72 16.25 10.04
CA THR A 131 13.59 16.90 11.03
C THR A 131 13.12 16.64 12.45
N GLU A 132 11.81 16.54 12.68
CA GLU A 132 11.22 16.25 13.99
C GLU A 132 11.19 14.77 14.35
N ALA A 133 11.18 13.88 13.35
CA ALA A 133 11.12 12.45 13.56
C ALA A 133 12.36 11.88 14.26
N LYS A 134 12.16 10.78 14.99
CA LYS A 134 13.26 10.03 15.59
C LYS A 134 14.15 9.42 14.50
N LYS A 135 15.44 9.73 14.54
CA LYS A 135 16.43 9.34 13.52
C LYS A 135 17.81 9.08 14.14
N THR A 136 18.74 8.59 13.33
CA THR A 136 20.13 8.38 13.76
C THR A 136 20.92 9.69 13.74
N ALA A 137 22.04 9.75 14.47
CA ALA A 137 22.90 10.93 14.52
C ALA A 137 23.41 11.37 13.14
N LYS A 138 23.58 10.42 12.21
CA LYS A 138 23.98 10.72 10.83
C LYS A 138 22.88 11.49 10.09
N TRP A 139 21.62 11.09 10.25
CA TRP A 139 20.48 11.82 9.70
C TRP A 139 20.33 13.21 10.31
N ASP A 140 20.54 13.36 11.62
CA ASP A 140 20.57 14.68 12.26
C ASP A 140 21.64 15.57 11.62
N SER A 141 22.86 15.06 11.42
CA SER A 141 23.94 15.81 10.79
C SER A 141 23.63 16.23 9.34
N ILE A 142 23.01 15.36 8.55
CA ILE A 142 22.68 15.64 7.14
C ILE A 142 21.58 16.69 7.05
N LEU A 143 20.48 16.52 7.81
CA LEU A 143 19.35 17.44 7.77
C LEU A 143 19.69 18.80 8.39
N ALA A 144 20.56 18.84 9.41
CA ALA A 144 21.04 20.10 9.99
C ALA A 144 22.10 20.81 9.13
N GLY A 145 22.82 20.08 8.28
CA GLY A 145 23.91 20.61 7.45
C GLY A 145 23.45 21.49 6.29
N THR A 146 22.17 21.43 5.91
CA THR A 146 21.62 22.16 4.76
C THR A 146 20.26 22.76 5.12
N PRO A 147 20.03 24.07 4.92
CA PRO A 147 18.74 24.70 5.18
C PRO A 147 17.59 24.06 4.40
N ARG A 148 16.39 24.00 4.98
CA ARG A 148 15.19 23.44 4.32
C ARG A 148 14.90 24.07 2.96
N ALA A 149 15.01 25.39 2.85
CA ALA A 149 14.81 26.10 1.58
C ALA A 149 15.77 25.62 0.47
N GLU A 150 17.02 25.34 0.82
CA GLU A 150 18.01 24.81 -0.13
C GLU A 150 17.68 23.37 -0.53
N TRP A 151 17.19 22.53 0.41
CA TRP A 151 16.68 21.21 0.07
C TRP A 151 15.52 21.27 -0.93
N ILE A 152 14.57 22.17 -0.69
CA ILE A 152 13.39 22.36 -1.55
C ILE A 152 13.84 22.74 -2.96
N GLU A 153 14.67 23.78 -3.07
CA GLU A 153 15.19 24.25 -4.36
C GLU A 153 15.91 23.14 -5.12
N ARG A 154 16.85 22.44 -4.46
CA ARG A 154 17.66 21.41 -5.10
C ARG A 154 16.86 20.18 -5.51
N ILE A 155 15.89 19.76 -4.71
CA ILE A 155 15.01 18.64 -5.07
C ILE A 155 14.15 19.04 -6.27
N LEU A 156 13.43 20.16 -6.20
CA LEU A 156 12.51 20.57 -7.26
C LEU A 156 13.22 20.88 -8.59
N ALA A 157 14.46 21.39 -8.55
CA ALA A 157 15.27 21.61 -9.75
C ALA A 157 15.57 20.34 -10.54
N LEU A 158 15.50 19.16 -9.91
CA LEU A 158 15.81 17.87 -10.52
C LEU A 158 14.56 16.98 -10.71
N VAL A 159 13.37 17.44 -10.32
CA VAL A 159 12.12 16.72 -10.58
C VAL A 159 11.71 16.94 -12.04
N PRO A 160 11.49 15.87 -12.83
CA PRO A 160 10.97 16.03 -14.18
C PRO A 160 9.62 16.74 -14.19
N THR A 161 9.38 17.64 -15.15
CA THR A 161 8.20 18.51 -15.19
C THR A 161 6.87 17.75 -15.07
N ARG A 162 6.72 16.62 -15.78
CA ARG A 162 5.54 15.74 -15.67
C ARG A 162 5.33 15.19 -14.26
N ILE A 163 6.41 14.83 -13.56
CA ILE A 163 6.34 14.41 -12.15
C ILE A 163 5.90 15.59 -11.29
N GLY A 164 6.41 16.79 -11.56
CA GLY A 164 5.98 18.02 -10.90
C GLY A 164 4.47 18.23 -10.98
N HIS A 165 3.87 18.14 -12.17
CA HIS A 165 2.42 18.29 -12.34
C HIS A 165 1.63 17.22 -11.56
N ILE A 166 2.10 15.96 -11.57
CA ILE A 166 1.49 14.87 -10.80
C ILE A 166 1.56 15.15 -9.30
N LEU A 167 2.72 15.58 -8.80
CA LEU A 167 2.96 15.84 -7.38
C LEU A 167 2.30 17.13 -6.88
N ALA A 168 1.97 18.06 -7.78
CA ALA A 168 1.23 19.29 -7.49
C ALA A 168 -0.30 19.09 -7.54
N ALA A 169 -0.78 18.02 -8.17
CA ALA A 169 -2.20 17.74 -8.33
C ALA A 169 -2.97 17.73 -6.99
N PRO A 170 -4.28 18.01 -6.96
CA PRO A 170 -5.08 17.97 -5.74
C PRO A 170 -5.38 16.54 -5.25
N SER A 171 -5.27 15.55 -6.14
CA SER A 171 -5.54 14.13 -5.88
C SER A 171 -4.27 13.30 -5.97
N PRO A 172 -4.19 12.15 -5.25
CA PRO A 172 -3.05 11.24 -5.38
C PRO A 172 -2.91 10.72 -6.82
N PRO A 173 -1.68 10.41 -7.28
CA PRO A 173 -1.47 9.84 -8.59
C PRO A 173 -2.20 8.51 -8.77
N THR A 174 -2.67 8.28 -9.98
CA THR A 174 -3.25 7.02 -10.41
C THR A 174 -2.20 6.10 -11.03
N ILE A 175 -2.48 4.80 -11.05
CA ILE A 175 -1.59 3.84 -11.72
C ILE A 175 -1.46 4.09 -13.23
N PRO A 176 -2.54 4.44 -13.97
CA PRO A 176 -2.40 4.87 -15.35
C PRO A 176 -1.48 6.08 -15.52
N GLU A 177 -1.63 7.14 -14.72
CA GLU A 177 -0.76 8.32 -14.77
C GLU A 177 0.70 7.94 -14.54
N LEU A 178 0.98 7.17 -13.50
CA LEU A 178 2.35 6.77 -13.19
C LEU A 178 2.96 5.85 -14.25
N ARG A 179 2.18 5.03 -14.94
CA ARG A 179 2.65 4.17 -16.03
C ARG A 179 2.85 4.91 -17.35
N ALA A 180 2.20 6.06 -17.52
CA ALA A 180 2.33 6.90 -18.69
C ALA A 180 3.61 7.75 -18.67
N LEU A 181 4.30 7.81 -17.52
CA LEU A 181 5.61 8.44 -17.39
C LEU A 181 6.67 7.65 -18.16
N ASP A 182 7.71 8.36 -18.58
CA ASP A 182 8.85 7.76 -19.26
C ASP A 182 9.62 6.87 -18.28
N TRP A 183 9.99 5.69 -18.78
CA TRP A 183 10.71 4.70 -18.00
C TRP A 183 12.19 4.81 -18.32
N GLU A 184 13.01 4.89 -17.28
CA GLU A 184 14.46 5.03 -17.42
C GLU A 184 15.18 3.79 -16.88
N ASP A 185 16.29 3.43 -17.53
CA ASP A 185 17.30 2.59 -16.91
C ASP A 185 17.95 3.39 -15.77
N THR A 186 18.23 2.74 -14.63
CA THR A 186 18.78 3.46 -13.46
C THR A 186 20.32 3.55 -13.54
N ASP A 187 20.85 4.02 -14.67
CA ASP A 187 22.28 4.20 -14.89
C ASP A 187 22.85 5.46 -14.22
N LYS A 188 21.99 6.45 -13.99
CA LYS A 188 22.26 7.68 -13.23
C LYS A 188 21.99 7.53 -11.73
N MET A 189 22.57 8.43 -10.94
CA MET A 189 22.19 8.55 -9.53
C MET A 189 20.82 9.22 -9.44
N GLY A 190 19.93 8.69 -8.61
CA GLY A 190 18.56 9.15 -8.62
C GLY A 190 17.64 8.44 -7.65
N VAL A 191 16.40 8.93 -7.60
CA VAL A 191 15.28 8.31 -6.91
C VAL A 191 14.28 7.84 -7.96
N TYR A 192 13.86 6.59 -7.82
CA TYR A 192 13.07 5.88 -8.80
C TYR A 192 11.88 5.20 -8.15
N ALA A 193 10.73 5.21 -8.83
CA ALA A 193 9.54 4.47 -8.43
C ALA A 193 9.38 3.19 -9.27
N TRP A 194 9.01 2.10 -8.61
CA TRP A 194 8.64 0.84 -9.25
C TRP A 194 7.18 0.51 -8.98
N ILE A 195 6.42 0.35 -10.06
CA ILE A 195 4.99 0.01 -10.02
C ILE A 195 4.83 -1.50 -10.19
N LEU A 196 4.57 -2.19 -9.09
CA LEU A 196 4.44 -3.64 -9.05
C LEU A 196 2.97 -4.04 -9.17
N ALA A 197 2.62 -4.74 -10.25
CA ALA A 197 1.32 -5.38 -10.36
C ALA A 197 1.31 -6.69 -9.56
N CYS A 198 0.54 -6.74 -8.48
CA CYS A 198 0.34 -7.99 -7.76
C CYS A 198 -0.74 -8.80 -8.47
N LYS A 199 -0.38 -10.01 -8.92
CA LYS A 199 -1.33 -11.01 -9.45
C LYS A 199 -2.08 -11.68 -8.29
N THR A 200 -2.64 -10.91 -7.36
CA THR A 200 -3.47 -11.50 -6.30
C THR A 200 -4.76 -12.03 -6.90
N GLN A 201 -5.25 -13.16 -6.36
CA GLN A 201 -6.58 -13.67 -6.71
C GLN A 201 -7.72 -12.94 -5.98
N ASN A 202 -7.38 -11.94 -5.15
CA ASN A 202 -8.33 -11.16 -4.36
C ASN A 202 -8.60 -9.79 -5.00
N PRO A 203 -9.80 -9.53 -5.54
CA PRO A 203 -10.13 -8.24 -6.13
C PRO A 203 -10.24 -7.08 -5.12
N PHE A 204 -10.28 -7.35 -3.81
CA PHE A 204 -10.35 -6.33 -2.74
C PHE A 204 -8.97 -5.86 -2.28
N PHE A 205 -7.91 -6.55 -2.70
CA PHE A 205 -6.55 -6.09 -2.43
C PHE A 205 -6.06 -5.19 -3.56
N PRO A 206 -5.23 -4.18 -3.24
CA PRO A 206 -4.68 -3.30 -4.26
C PRO A 206 -3.95 -4.16 -5.28
N ARG A 207 -4.29 -3.95 -6.55
CA ARG A 207 -3.64 -4.63 -7.65
C ARG A 207 -2.23 -4.12 -7.88
N HIS A 208 -1.90 -2.96 -7.30
CA HIS A 208 -0.65 -2.28 -7.54
C HIS A 208 0.01 -1.85 -6.24
N TYR A 209 1.31 -2.02 -6.20
CA TYR A 209 2.19 -1.52 -5.15
C TYR A 209 3.17 -0.53 -5.75
N ILE A 210 3.53 0.48 -4.98
CA ILE A 210 4.63 1.37 -5.30
C ILE A 210 5.76 1.13 -4.32
N TYR A 211 6.94 0.95 -4.89
CA TYR A 211 8.20 0.97 -4.18
C TYR A 211 8.99 2.18 -4.64
N VAL A 212 9.56 2.94 -3.70
CA VAL A 212 10.48 4.04 -4.00
C VAL A 212 11.88 3.61 -3.59
N GLY A 213 12.76 3.52 -4.57
CA GLY A 213 14.15 3.13 -4.43
C GLY A 213 15.10 4.26 -4.80
N SER A 214 16.38 4.06 -4.53
CA SER A 214 17.44 4.96 -5.01
C SER A 214 18.55 4.20 -5.69
N ALA A 215 19.16 4.82 -6.70
CA ALA A 215 20.41 4.38 -7.28
C ALA A 215 21.53 5.30 -6.77
N THR A 216 22.40 4.77 -5.91
CA THR A 216 23.50 5.52 -5.27
C THR A 216 24.89 5.06 -5.72
N ARG A 217 24.93 4.03 -6.58
CA ARG A 217 26.15 3.49 -7.20
C ARG A 217 26.12 3.74 -8.71
N TYR A 218 27.15 4.41 -9.21
CA TYR A 218 27.34 4.64 -10.64
C TYR A 218 27.60 3.31 -11.36
N GLY A 219 26.90 3.07 -12.47
CA GLY A 219 27.13 1.90 -13.35
C GLY A 219 26.63 0.54 -12.85
N SER A 220 26.00 0.47 -11.67
CA SER A 220 25.40 -0.77 -11.14
C SER A 220 23.92 -0.58 -10.78
N GLY A 221 23.15 -0.04 -11.74
CA GLY A 221 21.73 0.24 -11.60
C GLY A 221 20.86 -0.99 -11.31
N LEU A 222 19.67 -0.73 -10.79
CA LEU A 222 18.57 -1.68 -10.77
C LEU A 222 18.17 -2.00 -12.21
N LYS A 223 18.21 -3.29 -12.59
CA LYS A 223 17.67 -3.74 -13.87
C LYS A 223 16.16 -3.84 -13.76
N GLY A 224 15.42 -3.08 -14.57
CA GLY A 224 13.97 -3.10 -14.57
C GLY A 224 13.37 -1.85 -15.19
N HIS A 225 12.05 -1.81 -15.22
CA HIS A 225 11.31 -0.64 -15.67
C HIS A 225 11.02 0.21 -14.42
N PHE A 226 11.66 1.38 -14.33
CA PHE A 226 11.45 2.33 -13.24
C PHE A 226 11.03 3.70 -13.77
N VAL A 227 10.19 4.40 -13.00
CA VAL A 227 9.83 5.80 -13.22
C VAL A 227 10.86 6.66 -12.51
N ALA A 228 11.54 7.54 -13.23
CA ALA A 228 12.44 8.51 -12.61
C ALA A 228 11.62 9.59 -11.88
N LEU A 229 11.77 9.67 -10.56
CA LEU A 229 11.20 10.76 -9.76
C LEU A 229 12.16 11.96 -9.71
N LEU A 230 13.44 11.65 -9.70
CA LEU A 230 14.55 12.58 -9.72
C LEU A 230 15.79 11.82 -10.21
N SER A 231 16.57 12.40 -11.13
CA SER A 231 17.87 11.86 -11.53
C SER A 231 18.92 12.98 -11.65
N MET A 232 20.18 12.64 -11.42
CA MET A 232 21.29 13.57 -11.48
C MET A 232 22.58 12.90 -11.95
N GLU A 233 23.45 13.70 -12.55
CA GLU A 233 24.84 13.35 -12.79
C GLU A 233 25.71 13.85 -11.64
N VAL A 234 26.72 13.07 -11.27
CA VAL A 234 27.67 13.51 -10.25
C VAL A 234 28.66 14.47 -10.90
N ALA A 235 28.76 15.67 -10.36
CA ALA A 235 29.62 16.73 -10.90
C ALA A 235 31.11 16.32 -10.97
N SER A 236 31.55 15.45 -10.06
CA SER A 236 32.93 14.95 -9.99
C SER A 236 32.95 13.52 -9.44
N PRO A 237 33.84 12.64 -9.93
CA PRO A 237 34.05 11.32 -9.36
C PRO A 237 34.79 11.35 -8.02
N GLU A 238 35.18 12.53 -7.52
CA GLU A 238 35.85 12.68 -6.23
C GLU A 238 35.00 12.11 -5.07
N PRO A 239 35.61 11.37 -4.12
CA PRO A 239 34.86 10.71 -3.06
C PRO A 239 33.94 11.64 -2.26
N ILE A 240 34.35 12.88 -2.01
CA ILE A 240 33.57 13.86 -1.24
C ILE A 240 32.30 14.26 -2.00
N GLU A 241 32.41 14.55 -3.29
CA GLU A 241 31.27 14.92 -4.12
C GLU A 241 30.30 13.75 -4.33
N VAL A 242 30.84 12.54 -4.50
CA VAL A 242 30.02 11.32 -4.54
C VAL A 242 29.26 11.12 -3.22
N MET A 243 29.91 11.37 -2.07
CA MET A 243 29.25 11.25 -0.76
C MET A 243 28.13 12.29 -0.59
N LYS A 244 28.36 13.55 -0.95
CA LYS A 244 27.31 14.59 -0.94
C LYS A 244 26.13 14.23 -1.83
N ALA A 245 26.40 13.71 -3.04
CA ALA A 245 25.35 13.25 -3.95
C ALA A 245 24.54 12.09 -3.33
N ARG A 246 25.21 11.13 -2.66
CA ARG A 246 24.52 10.04 -1.96
C ARG A 246 23.62 10.52 -0.83
N GLU A 247 24.11 11.44 0.00
CA GLU A 247 23.33 12.04 1.09
C GLU A 247 22.09 12.74 0.53
N PHE A 248 22.26 13.53 -0.53
CA PHE A 248 21.17 14.18 -1.23
C PHE A 248 20.12 13.18 -1.74
N ILE A 249 20.56 12.12 -2.45
CA ILE A 249 19.67 11.09 -2.99
C ILE A 249 18.92 10.34 -1.88
N VAL A 250 19.55 10.12 -0.72
CA VAL A 250 18.88 9.44 0.40
C VAL A 250 17.79 10.31 1.02
N VAL A 251 18.05 11.61 1.20
CA VAL A 251 17.02 12.58 1.65
C VAL A 251 15.86 12.62 0.64
N ALA A 252 16.17 12.79 -0.64
CA ALA A 252 15.15 12.81 -1.70
C ALA A 252 14.32 11.51 -1.73
N LYS A 253 14.96 10.35 -1.54
CA LYS A 253 14.24 9.06 -1.45
C LYS A 253 13.25 9.05 -0.29
N ALA A 254 13.65 9.51 0.89
CA ALA A 254 12.77 9.58 2.05
C ALA A 254 11.56 10.48 1.77
N VAL A 255 11.81 11.65 1.19
CA VAL A 255 10.78 12.59 0.73
C VAL A 255 9.79 11.92 -0.21
N PHE A 256 10.25 11.34 -1.33
CA PHE A 256 9.35 10.73 -2.31
C PHE A 256 8.63 9.49 -1.79
N THR A 257 9.25 8.75 -0.85
CA THR A 257 8.60 7.62 -0.19
C THR A 257 7.38 8.08 0.61
N ILE A 258 7.48 9.21 1.32
CA ILE A 258 6.37 9.81 2.06
C ILE A 258 5.37 10.45 1.09
N TRP A 259 5.87 11.26 0.16
CA TRP A 259 5.05 12.02 -0.78
C TRP A 259 4.14 11.10 -1.58
N LEU A 260 4.66 9.99 -2.14
CA LEU A 260 3.84 9.04 -2.89
C LEU A 260 3.00 8.11 -2.00
N GLY A 261 3.03 8.23 -0.67
CA GLY A 261 2.33 7.30 0.22
C GLY A 261 2.89 5.88 0.14
N ALA A 262 4.20 5.75 -0.15
CA ALA A 262 4.87 4.47 -0.35
C ALA A 262 5.27 3.76 0.96
N LEU A 263 4.97 4.35 2.12
CA LEU A 263 5.06 3.70 3.43
C LEU A 263 3.89 2.72 3.64
N SER A 264 4.23 1.47 3.94
CA SER A 264 3.26 0.40 4.18
C SER A 264 2.45 0.65 5.46
N SER A 265 1.16 0.35 5.44
CA SER A 265 0.32 0.32 6.65
C SER A 265 0.60 -0.86 7.58
N ASN A 266 1.28 -1.88 7.05
CA ASN A 266 1.41 -3.18 7.70
C ASN A 266 2.84 -3.36 8.20
N ILE A 267 3.24 -2.59 9.21
CA ILE A 267 4.39 -3.00 10.01
C ILE A 267 3.95 -4.21 10.83
N SER A 268 4.75 -5.27 10.80
CA SER A 268 4.50 -6.49 11.58
C SER A 268 4.30 -6.14 13.05
N GLN A 269 3.31 -6.77 13.70
CA GLN A 269 3.01 -6.61 15.14
C GLN A 269 4.21 -6.88 16.08
N THR A 270 5.30 -7.43 15.56
CA THR A 270 6.56 -7.66 16.25
C THR A 270 7.44 -6.41 16.38
N SER A 271 7.10 -5.29 15.73
CA SER A 271 7.83 -4.03 15.92
C SER A 271 7.49 -3.41 17.27
N ARG A 272 8.50 -2.83 17.94
CA ARG A 272 8.29 -2.01 19.14
C ARG A 272 7.25 -0.91 18.87
N GLU A 273 6.40 -0.63 19.85
CA GLU A 273 5.31 0.34 19.75
C GLU A 273 5.81 1.73 19.29
N ASP A 274 6.95 2.17 19.80
CA ASP A 274 7.62 3.40 19.37
C ASP A 274 7.91 3.44 17.86
N ALA A 275 8.39 2.33 17.29
CA ALA A 275 8.72 2.27 15.86
C ALA A 275 7.47 2.36 14.98
N LYS A 276 6.35 1.82 15.46
CA LYS A 276 5.05 1.95 14.79
C LYS A 276 4.55 3.40 14.86
N THR A 277 4.62 4.03 16.04
CA THR A 277 4.21 5.43 16.23
C THR A 277 5.00 6.36 15.32
N GLU A 278 6.33 6.22 15.24
CA GLU A 278 7.16 7.05 14.35
C GLU A 278 6.84 6.80 12.87
N HIS A 279 6.60 5.55 12.48
CA HIS A 279 6.21 5.25 11.10
C HIS A 279 4.83 5.81 10.74
N ASP A 280 3.86 5.74 11.65
CA ASP A 280 2.52 6.31 11.46
C ASP A 280 2.58 7.84 11.38
N LYS A 281 3.47 8.49 12.15
CA LYS A 281 3.76 9.93 12.02
C LYS A 281 4.28 10.28 10.62
N LEU A 282 5.34 9.60 10.16
CA LEU A 282 5.91 9.84 8.83
C LEU A 282 4.89 9.57 7.72
N ARG A 283 4.06 8.55 7.88
CA ARG A 283 2.98 8.24 6.93
C ARG A 283 1.91 9.33 6.91
N GLY A 284 1.65 9.98 8.05
CA GLY A 284 0.75 11.13 8.17
C GLY A 284 1.25 12.43 7.52
N LEU A 285 2.52 12.48 7.11
CA LEU A 285 3.08 13.60 6.33
C LEU A 285 2.76 13.49 4.83
N CYS A 286 2.22 12.36 4.38
CA CYS A 286 1.78 12.21 2.99
C CYS A 286 0.72 13.27 2.67
N PRO A 287 0.86 14.05 1.59
CA PRO A 287 -0.07 15.13 1.27
C PRO A 287 -1.44 14.65 0.78
N TRP A 288 -1.56 13.34 0.53
CA TRP A 288 -2.79 12.71 0.08
C TRP A 288 -3.55 12.08 1.24
N SER A 289 -4.89 12.07 1.13
CA SER A 289 -5.66 11.10 1.90
C SER A 289 -5.23 9.68 1.48
N LEU A 290 -4.90 8.84 2.44
CA LEU A 290 -4.36 7.49 2.19
C LEU A 290 -5.44 6.48 1.78
N GLU A 291 -6.72 6.78 2.04
CA GLU A 291 -7.85 5.92 1.67
C GLU A 291 -8.14 5.89 0.15
N PRO A 292 -8.12 7.01 -0.60
CA PRO A 292 -8.35 7.01 -2.04
C PRO A 292 -7.15 6.58 -2.89
N ILE A 293 -5.97 6.31 -2.33
CA ILE A 293 -4.79 5.97 -3.14
C ILE A 293 -5.00 4.63 -3.85
N PRO A 294 -4.91 4.57 -5.20
CA PRO A 294 -5.22 3.37 -5.98
C PRO A 294 -4.13 2.28 -5.93
N TYR A 295 -3.17 2.44 -5.01
CA TYR A 295 -2.03 1.55 -4.81
C TYR A 295 -1.61 1.52 -3.34
N ARG A 296 -0.73 0.58 -2.98
CA ARG A 296 -0.13 0.53 -1.64
C ARG A 296 1.37 0.73 -1.67
N GLY A 297 1.89 1.41 -0.66
CA GLY A 297 3.31 1.44 -0.38
C GLY A 297 3.89 0.08 -0.02
N LEU A 298 5.07 -0.22 -0.56
CA LEU A 298 5.85 -1.43 -0.23
C LEU A 298 6.95 -1.17 0.79
N CYS A 299 7.23 0.10 1.15
CA CYS A 299 8.28 0.41 2.10
C CYS A 299 7.80 0.11 3.53
N SER A 300 8.27 -0.99 4.11
CA SER A 300 7.92 -1.41 5.48
C SER A 300 8.87 -0.87 6.55
N HIS A 301 9.94 -0.18 6.16
CA HIS A 301 10.93 0.38 7.08
C HIS A 301 10.81 1.90 7.14
N ASN A 302 11.11 2.46 8.31
CA ASN A 302 11.31 3.89 8.46
C ASN A 302 12.60 4.25 7.69
N PRO A 303 12.55 5.16 6.70
CA PRO A 303 13.73 5.54 5.91
C PRO A 303 14.85 6.14 6.77
N LEU A 304 14.52 6.67 7.96
CA LEU A 304 15.46 7.30 8.90
C LEU A 304 16.21 6.33 9.81
N VAL A 305 15.87 5.03 9.77
CA VAL A 305 16.46 3.99 10.65
C VAL A 305 17.59 3.23 9.95
N VAL A 306 17.71 3.34 8.62
CA VAL A 306 18.79 2.72 7.87
C VAL A 306 19.99 3.66 7.87
N ASP A 307 21.14 3.17 8.33
CA ASP A 307 22.39 3.92 8.25
C ASP A 307 22.80 4.13 6.78
N ILE A 308 23.14 5.38 6.47
CA ILE A 308 23.55 5.86 5.14
C ILE A 308 24.98 5.45 4.82
#